data_AF-D2DFB6-F1
#
_entry.id   AF-D2DFB6-F1
#
_cell.length_a   1.000
_cell.length_b   1.000
_cell.length_c   1.000
_cell.angle_alpha   90.00
_cell.angle_beta   90.00
_cell.angle_gamma   90.00
#
_symmetry.space_group_name_H-M   'P 1'
#
loop_
_entity.id
_entity.type
_entity.pdbx_description
1 polymer ?
#
loop_
_entity_poly.entity_id
_entity_poly.type
_entity_poly.pdbx_seq_one_letter_code
_entity_poly.pdbx_strand_id
1 'polypeptide(L)'
;TVPIHLPVVNQVFSSNCAVKISPNSPVARLRQLAGKHIPGEVVAVRVPLLHLSNFQINDWPELSTKRYALMVLMLPSDSARQWHVHELELVEVVADQVAVALSHAAILEESMRA
;
A
#
# COMPACT_ATOMS: atom_id res chain seq x y z
N THR A 1 4.55 -5.84 -13.58
CA THR A 1 3.74 -5.94 -12.34
C THR A 1 4.56 -6.66 -11.28
N VAL A 2 4.28 -6.47 -9.99
CA VAL A 2 5.01 -7.14 -8.90
C VAL A 2 4.18 -8.31 -8.35
N PRO A 3 4.74 -9.53 -8.21
CA PRO A 3 4.00 -10.68 -7.67
C PRO A 3 3.56 -10.47 -6.20
N ILE A 4 2.33 -10.90 -5.87
CA ILE A 4 1.76 -10.71 -4.53
C ILE A 4 2.42 -11.58 -3.46
N HIS A 5 2.96 -12.74 -3.82
CA HIS A 5 3.57 -13.69 -2.89
C HIS A 5 5.02 -13.34 -2.52
N LEU A 6 5.52 -12.17 -2.91
CA LEU A 6 6.86 -11.76 -2.54
C LEU A 6 6.98 -11.59 -1.01
N PRO A 7 8.11 -11.98 -0.39
CA PRO A 7 8.31 -11.86 1.05
C PRO A 7 8.06 -10.44 1.58
N VAL A 8 8.48 -9.41 0.83
CA VAL A 8 8.26 -8.00 1.22
C VAL A 8 6.78 -7.62 1.25
N VAL A 9 5.96 -8.16 0.35
CA VAL A 9 4.52 -7.90 0.32
C VAL A 9 3.85 -8.60 1.50
N ASN A 10 4.18 -9.87 1.73
CA ASN A 10 3.68 -10.63 2.87
C ASN A 10 4.07 -9.99 4.22
N GLN A 11 5.30 -9.48 4.33
CA GLN A 11 5.78 -8.79 5.52
C GLN A 11 4.91 -7.58 5.84
N VAL A 12 4.67 -6.71 4.86
CA VAL A 12 3.84 -5.50 5.06
C VAL A 12 2.39 -5.89 5.33
N PHE A 13 1.84 -6.86 4.58
CA PHE A 13 0.45 -7.30 4.76
C PHE A 13 0.21 -8.05 6.07
N SER A 14 1.24 -8.55 6.75
CA SER A 14 1.10 -9.18 8.06
C SER A 14 1.11 -8.17 9.22
N SER A 15 1.47 -6.91 8.98
CA SER A 15 1.60 -5.86 10.00
C SER A 15 0.55 -4.76 9.82
N ASN A 16 0.07 -4.16 10.92
CA ASN A 16 -0.69 -2.89 10.87
C ASN A 16 0.21 -1.66 10.79
N CYS A 17 1.51 -1.83 11.05
CA CYS A 17 2.43 -0.71 11.18
C CYS A 17 3.08 -0.35 9.85
N ALA A 18 3.61 0.87 9.77
CA ALA A 18 4.49 1.28 8.70
C ALA A 18 5.83 0.53 8.80
N VAL A 19 6.19 -0.19 7.74
CA VAL A 19 7.38 -1.06 7.71
C VAL A 19 8.44 -0.43 6.82
N LYS A 20 9.66 -0.24 7.34
CA LYS A 20 10.82 0.09 6.52
C LYS A 20 11.17 -1.10 5.62
N ILE A 21 11.29 -0.86 4.33
CA ILE A 21 11.63 -1.89 3.33
C ILE A 21 12.89 -1.50 2.56
N SER A 22 13.54 -2.51 1.95
CA SER A 22 14.71 -2.25 1.13
C SER A 22 14.37 -1.34 -0.06
N PRO A 23 15.16 -0.28 -0.33
CA PRO A 23 15.01 0.54 -1.54
C PRO A 23 15.20 -0.27 -2.84
N ASN A 24 15.88 -1.41 -2.76
CA ASN A 24 16.09 -2.33 -3.87
C ASN A 24 14.95 -3.35 -4.05
N SER A 25 13.93 -3.32 -3.18
CA SER A 25 12.79 -4.23 -3.29
C SER A 25 12.01 -4.03 -4.60
N PRO A 26 11.39 -5.07 -5.17
CA PRO A 26 10.62 -4.95 -6.40
C PRO A 26 9.46 -3.94 -6.31
N VAL A 27 8.87 -3.79 -5.13
CA VAL A 27 7.78 -2.83 -4.88
C VAL A 27 8.26 -1.37 -4.89
N ALA A 28 9.47 -1.09 -4.38
CA ALA A 28 10.07 0.25 -4.41
C ALA A 28 10.48 0.67 -5.84
N ARG A 29 10.77 -0.31 -6.70
CA ARG A 29 11.28 -0.08 -8.06
C ARG A 29 10.21 -0.08 -9.16
N LEU A 30 8.96 -0.39 -8.84
CA LEU A 30 7.88 -0.64 -9.81
C LEU A 30 7.69 0.49 -10.84
N ARG A 31 7.92 1.76 -10.47
CA ARG A 31 7.66 2.93 -11.32
C ARG A 31 8.83 3.92 -11.42
N GLN A 32 10.07 3.44 -11.48
CA GLN A 32 11.21 4.28 -11.87
C GLN A 32 11.09 4.65 -13.38
N LEU A 33 10.13 5.51 -13.72
CA LEU A 33 9.76 5.86 -15.10
C LEU A 33 10.52 7.08 -15.63
N ALA A 34 11.25 7.81 -14.79
CA ALA A 34 11.99 9.00 -15.16
C ALA A 34 13.27 9.15 -14.33
N GLY A 35 14.37 8.56 -14.81
CA GLY A 35 15.70 8.80 -14.27
C GLY A 35 16.22 7.76 -13.26
N LYS A 36 17.54 7.76 -13.11
CA LYS A 36 18.34 6.87 -12.25
C LYS A 36 18.23 7.25 -10.76
N HIS A 37 17.03 7.61 -10.29
CA HIS A 37 16.81 8.04 -8.90
C HIS A 37 16.75 6.81 -8.00
N ILE A 38 17.81 6.61 -7.21
CA ILE A 38 17.93 5.50 -6.25
C ILE A 38 17.13 5.89 -5.01
N PRO A 39 15.93 5.36 -4.74
CA PRO A 39 15.11 5.86 -3.63
C PRO A 39 15.91 5.88 -2.30
N GLY A 40 15.69 6.92 -1.49
CA GLY A 40 16.19 7.00 -0.12
C GLY A 40 15.52 5.95 0.78
N GLU A 41 15.34 6.22 2.07
CA GLU A 41 14.58 5.29 2.90
C GLU A 41 13.15 5.11 2.38
N VAL A 42 12.72 3.84 2.29
CA VAL A 42 11.42 3.44 1.78
C VAL A 42 10.60 2.83 2.90
N VAL A 43 9.36 3.27 3.02
CA VAL A 43 8.38 2.76 3.97
C VAL A 43 7.18 2.24 3.20
N ALA A 44 6.63 1.12 3.64
CA ALA A 44 5.41 0.57 3.10
C ALA A 44 4.42 0.25 4.22
N VAL A 45 3.14 0.45 3.93
CA VAL A 45 2.02 0.19 4.86
C VAL A 45 0.86 -0.43 4.10
N ARG A 46 0.14 -1.34 4.75
CA ARG A 46 -1.09 -1.91 4.20
C ARG A 46 -2.24 -0.91 4.33
N VAL A 47 -3.01 -0.74 3.26
CA VAL A 47 -4.24 0.06 3.26
C VAL A 47 -5.42 -0.92 3.14
N PRO A 48 -6.30 -1.02 4.15
CA PRO A 48 -7.46 -1.90 4.08
C PRO A 48 -8.42 -1.42 2.99
N LEU A 49 -8.78 -2.31 2.06
CA LEU A 49 -9.81 -2.04 1.06
C LEU A 49 -11.12 -2.61 1.59
N LEU A 50 -12.03 -1.73 1.97
CA LEU A 50 -13.35 -2.10 2.46
C LEU A 50 -14.19 -2.60 1.29
N HIS A 51 -14.60 -3.87 1.35
CA HIS A 51 -15.39 -4.53 0.31
C HIS A 51 -16.86 -4.21 0.55
N LEU A 52 -17.49 -3.45 -0.37
CA LEU A 52 -18.94 -3.22 -0.34
C LEU A 52 -19.71 -4.06 -1.35
N SER A 53 -19.01 -4.81 -2.20
CA SER A 53 -19.62 -5.53 -3.32
C SER A 53 -20.19 -6.87 -2.87
N ASN A 54 -21.51 -6.93 -2.75
CA ASN A 54 -22.30 -8.16 -2.73
C ASN A 54 -22.36 -8.82 -4.13
N PHE A 55 -21.22 -8.94 -4.82
CA PHE A 55 -21.10 -9.66 -6.10
C PHE A 55 -20.06 -10.77 -5.96
N GLN A 56 -20.55 -11.98 -5.72
CA GLN A 56 -19.78 -13.24 -5.67
C GLN A 56 -19.05 -13.50 -7.01
N ILE A 57 -17.74 -13.74 -6.99
CA ILE A 57 -17.02 -15.04 -7.06
C ILE A 57 -16.72 -15.53 -8.49
N ASN A 58 -15.45 -15.92 -8.70
CA ASN A 58 -14.90 -17.08 -9.43
C ASN A 58 -13.40 -16.73 -9.65
N ASP A 59 -12.43 -16.99 -8.77
CA ASP A 59 -11.77 -18.30 -8.55
C ASP A 59 -10.67 -18.19 -7.45
N TRP A 60 -11.00 -17.91 -6.20
CA TRP A 60 -10.00 -17.98 -5.12
C TRP A 60 -10.59 -18.60 -3.86
N PRO A 61 -9.95 -19.64 -3.29
CA PRO A 61 -10.53 -20.40 -2.18
C PRO A 61 -10.53 -19.57 -0.90
N GLU A 62 -11.74 -19.42 -0.37
CA GLU A 62 -12.15 -19.13 1.00
C GLU A 62 -11.04 -19.00 2.07
N LEU A 63 -10.49 -17.80 2.20
CA LEU A 63 -9.97 -17.26 3.46
C LEU A 63 -10.43 -15.81 3.56
N SER A 64 -11.57 -15.56 4.19
CA SER A 64 -11.99 -14.28 4.79
C SER A 64 -11.32 -13.03 4.16
N THR A 65 -11.80 -12.62 2.99
CA THR A 65 -11.14 -11.80 1.96
C THR A 65 -10.81 -10.36 2.40
N LYS A 66 -9.87 -10.17 3.34
CA LYS A 66 -9.30 -8.84 3.59
C LYS A 66 -8.47 -8.44 2.37
N ARG A 67 -9.02 -7.55 1.55
CA ARG A 67 -8.31 -6.94 0.41
C ARG A 67 -7.46 -5.80 0.94
N TYR A 68 -6.20 -5.75 0.53
CA TYR A 68 -5.29 -4.68 0.89
C TYR A 68 -4.70 -4.05 -0.36
N ALA A 69 -4.55 -2.73 -0.34
CA ALA A 69 -3.60 -2.04 -1.19
C ALA A 69 -2.27 -1.90 -0.43
N LEU A 70 -1.18 -1.80 -1.19
CA LEU A 70 0.15 -1.52 -0.65
C LEU A 70 0.48 -0.07 -0.94
N MET A 71 0.59 0.77 0.10
CA MET A 71 1.07 2.14 -0.04
C MET A 71 2.57 2.16 0.23
N VAL A 72 3.34 2.74 -0.70
CA VAL A 72 4.81 2.81 -0.64
C VAL A 72 5.24 4.27 -0.73
N LEU A 73 5.96 4.76 0.28
CA LEU A 73 6.51 6.11 0.36
C LEU A 73 8.03 6.06 0.34
N MET A 74 8.65 7.00 -0.39
CA MET A 74 10.09 7.05 -0.59
C MET A 74 10.59 8.45 -0.27
N LEU A 75 11.68 8.54 0.50
CA LEU A 75 12.38 9.80 0.69
C LEU A 75 13.29 10.11 -0.51
N PRO A 76 13.54 11.39 -0.81
CA PRO A 76 14.54 11.80 -1.79
C PRO A 76 15.94 11.29 -1.43
N SER A 77 16.64 10.73 -2.42
CA SER A 77 17.97 10.09 -2.30
C SER A 77 19.11 11.02 -1.92
N ASP A 78 18.95 12.30 -2.22
CA ASP A 78 19.96 13.34 -2.10
C ASP A 78 20.07 13.90 -0.67
N SER A 79 19.22 13.42 0.24
CA SER A 79 19.23 13.80 1.64
C SER A 79 19.67 12.64 2.53
N ALA A 80 20.44 12.94 3.59
CA ALA A 80 20.66 11.99 4.69
C ALA A 80 19.41 11.79 5.58
N ARG A 81 18.23 12.20 5.08
CA ARG A 81 16.98 12.17 5.80
C ARG A 81 16.55 10.73 6.02
N GLN A 82 16.09 10.47 7.23
CA GLN A 82 15.51 9.20 7.63
C GLN A 82 14.08 9.43 8.12
N TRP A 83 13.26 8.38 8.04
CA TRP A 83 11.95 8.35 8.68
C TRP A 83 12.14 8.29 10.19
N HIS A 84 11.57 9.27 10.87
CA HIS A 84 11.45 9.30 12.32
C HIS A 84 10.23 8.50 12.75
N VAL A 85 10.23 8.04 14.01
CA VAL A 85 9.15 7.21 14.57
C VAL A 85 7.78 7.89 14.44
N HIS A 86 7.68 9.17 14.78
CA HIS A 86 6.42 9.92 14.66
C HIS A 86 5.93 10.07 13.20
N GLU A 87 6.84 10.08 12.21
CA GLU A 87 6.45 10.11 10.80
C GLU A 87 5.89 8.75 10.36
N LEU A 88 6.41 7.65 10.91
CA LEU A 88 5.87 6.30 10.68
C LEU A 88 4.47 6.17 11.27
N GLU A 89 4.28 6.61 12.52
CA GLU A 89 2.97 6.65 13.18
C GLU A 89 1.96 7.49 12.38
N LEU A 90 2.39 8.63 11.84
CA LEU A 90 1.56 9.46 10.98
C LEU A 90 1.16 8.73 9.68
N VAL A 91 2.10 8.02 9.05
CA VAL A 91 1.83 7.24 7.83
C VAL A 91 0.76 6.16 8.08
N GLU A 92 0.75 5.54 9.25
CA GLU A 92 -0.28 4.57 9.65
C GLU A 92 -1.67 5.22 9.70
N VAL A 93 -1.80 6.38 10.34
CA VAL A 93 -3.07 7.12 10.40
C VAL A 93 -3.52 7.56 9.00
N VAL A 94 -2.59 7.99 8.15
CA VAL A 94 -2.89 8.37 6.76
C VAL A 94 -3.38 7.17 5.95
N ALA A 95 -2.83 5.97 6.17
CA ALA A 95 -3.28 4.76 5.48
C ALA A 95 -4.78 4.49 5.75
N ASP A 96 -5.23 4.68 6.98
CA ASP A 96 -6.65 4.55 7.34
C ASP A 96 -7.52 5.61 6.66
N GLN A 97 -7.05 6.86 6.58
CA GLN A 97 -7.77 7.93 5.87
C GLN A 97 -7.87 7.66 4.36
N VAL A 98 -6.82 7.10 3.76
CA VAL A 98 -6.86 6.68 2.34
C VAL A 98 -7.90 5.57 2.15
N ALA A 99 -7.99 4.61 3.08
CA ALA A 99 -9.02 3.58 3.02
C ALA A 99 -10.44 4.16 3.05
N VAL A 100 -10.70 5.16 3.91
CA VAL A 100 -11.98 5.88 3.97
C VAL A 100 -12.28 6.58 2.65
N ALA A 101 -11.31 7.30 2.09
CA ALA A 101 -11.49 8.00 0.82
C ALA A 101 -11.77 7.03 -0.34
N LEU A 102 -11.05 5.90 -0.41
CA LEU A 102 -11.30 4.85 -1.40
C LEU A 102 -12.70 4.23 -1.23
N SER A 103 -13.15 4.02 0.01
CA SER A 103 -14.51 3.52 0.28
C SER A 103 -15.58 4.51 -0.20
N HIS A 104 -15.40 5.81 0.08
CA HIS A 104 -16.33 6.83 -0.40
C HIS A 104 -16.34 6.93 -1.93
N ALA A 105 -15.17 6.85 -2.57
CA ALA A 105 -15.07 6.85 -4.02
C ALA A 105 -15.78 5.64 -4.65
N ALA A 106 -15.66 4.45 -4.05
CA ALA A 106 -16.35 3.24 -4.52
C ALA A 106 -17.88 3.35 -4.41
N ILE A 107 -18.39 3.90 -3.29
CA ILE A 107 -19.84 4.15 -3.11
C ILE A 107 -20.36 5.12 -4.18
N LEU A 108 -19.63 6.21 -4.42
CA LEU A 108 -20.00 7.19 -5.45
C LEU A 108 -20.00 6.55 -6.85
N GLU A 109 -18.98 5.77 -7.20
CA GLU A 109 -18.90 5.09 -8.50
C GLU A 109 -20.06 4.11 -8.72
N GLU A 110 -20.47 3.37 -7.69
CA GLU A 110 -21.64 2.47 -7.74
C GLU A 110 -22.94 3.25 -7.96
N SER A 111 -23.12 4.38 -7.26
CA SER A 111 -24.31 5.22 -7.39
C SER A 111 -24.48 5.84 -8.79
N MET A 112 -23.38 6.06 -9.52
CA MET A 112 -23.42 6.59 -10.89
C MET A 112 -23.67 5.52 -11.96
N ARG A 113 -23.44 4.24 -11.62
CA ARG A 113 -23.64 3.09 -12.51
C ARG A 113 -25.03 2.49 -12.41
N ALA A 114 -25.75 2.74 -11.30
CA ALA A 114 -27.15 2.39 -11.10
C ALA A 114 -28.09 3.37 -11.83
#